data_AF-A0A670K2Q5-F1
#
_entry.id   AF-A0A670K2Q5-F1
#
_cell.length_a   1.000
_cell.length_b   1.000
_cell.length_c   1.000
_cell.angle_alpha   90.00
_cell.angle_beta   90.00
_cell.angle_gamma   90.00
#
_symmetry.space_group_name_H-M   'P 1'
#
loop_
_entity.id
_entity.type
_entity.pdbx_description
1 polymer ?
#
loop_
_entity_poly.entity_id
_entity_poly.type
_entity_poly.pdbx_seq_one_letter_code
_entity_poly.pdbx_strand_id
1 'polypeptide(L)'
;MLSPEATCAFGECCVECQYLPVHKVCREQVSSCDLPEYCNGTSEWCPEDVYVQDGAPCSDGAYSVRDGTPCGTEMMCINGECKNVSLLKYDCNVTKCHNRGICNTYKHCHCDYGWAPPDCLNQGNGGSIDSGPPPPRNTSKHSVNMTGIIAAIVFLVSTIFARLRVWFV
;
A
#
# COMPACT_ATOMS: atom_id res chain seq x y z
N MET A 1 -14.76 -2.69 -22.54
CA MET A 1 -14.56 -4.06 -23.06
C MET A 1 -13.64 -3.96 -24.25
N LEU A 2 -12.70 -4.88 -24.42
CA LEU A 2 -11.78 -4.89 -25.58
C LEU A 2 -12.56 -5.23 -26.86
N SER A 3 -12.06 -4.73 -28.00
CA SER A 3 -12.60 -5.11 -29.31
C SER A 3 -12.34 -6.60 -29.58
N PRO A 4 -13.11 -7.24 -30.47
CA PRO A 4 -12.77 -8.58 -30.96
C PRO A 4 -11.31 -8.58 -31.44
N GLU A 5 -10.58 -9.64 -31.09
CA GLU A 5 -9.15 -9.86 -31.44
C GLU A 5 -8.12 -9.01 -30.68
N ALA A 6 -8.52 -8.00 -29.91
CA ALA A 6 -7.58 -7.23 -29.07
C ALA A 6 -7.23 -7.98 -27.78
N THR A 7 -5.94 -8.08 -27.47
CA THR A 7 -5.45 -8.62 -26.19
C THR A 7 -5.09 -7.52 -25.19
N CYS A 8 -4.86 -6.30 -25.65
CA CYS A 8 -4.54 -5.15 -24.82
C CYS A 8 -5.11 -3.85 -25.41
N ALA A 9 -5.11 -2.76 -24.62
CA ALA A 9 -5.55 -1.43 -25.05
C ALA A 9 -4.57 -0.29 -24.74
N PHE A 10 -3.79 -0.41 -23.66
CA PHE A 10 -2.86 0.60 -23.18
C PHE A 10 -1.63 -0.09 -22.56
N GLY A 11 -0.57 0.64 -22.25
CA GLY A 11 0.64 0.12 -21.63
C GLY A 11 1.81 0.01 -22.61
N GLU A 12 3.03 0.04 -22.09
CA GLU A 12 4.29 0.10 -22.86
C GLU A 12 4.53 -1.17 -23.68
N CYS A 13 3.96 -2.29 -23.25
CA CYS A 13 4.03 -3.58 -23.94
C CYS A 13 2.81 -3.84 -24.84
N CYS A 14 2.00 -2.83 -25.16
CA CYS A 14 0.85 -2.94 -26.06
C CYS A 14 1.06 -2.14 -27.35
N VAL A 15 1.12 -2.82 -28.49
CA VAL A 15 1.24 -2.18 -29.81
C VAL A 15 0.23 -2.83 -30.76
N GLU A 16 -0.52 -2.00 -31.48
CA GLU A 16 -1.56 -2.46 -32.42
C GLU A 16 -2.57 -3.45 -31.77
N CYS A 17 -2.97 -3.16 -30.53
CA CYS A 17 -3.90 -3.97 -29.72
C CYS A 17 -3.41 -5.40 -29.40
N GLN A 18 -2.11 -5.68 -29.59
CA GLN A 18 -1.46 -6.95 -29.28
C GLN A 18 -0.30 -6.74 -28.28
N TYR A 19 -0.02 -7.77 -27.49
CA TYR A 19 1.17 -7.77 -26.64
C TYR A 19 2.44 -7.79 -27.50
N LEU A 20 3.42 -6.97 -27.12
CA LEU A 20 4.77 -7.08 -27.68
C LEU A 20 5.36 -8.45 -27.36
N PRO A 21 6.16 -9.04 -28.28
CA PRO A 21 6.78 -10.33 -28.05
C PRO A 21 7.78 -10.30 -26.90
N VAL A 22 8.06 -11.48 -26.33
CA VAL A 22 9.07 -11.66 -25.29
C VAL A 22 10.42 -11.06 -25.69
N HIS A 23 11.14 -10.51 -24.72
CA HIS A 23 12.47 -9.89 -24.91
C HIS A 23 12.47 -8.58 -25.71
N LYS A 24 11.32 -7.94 -25.92
CA LYS A 24 11.28 -6.54 -26.37
C LYS A 24 11.52 -5.61 -25.19
N VAL A 25 12.53 -4.75 -25.30
CA VAL A 25 12.80 -3.72 -24.29
C VAL A 25 11.59 -2.79 -24.20
N CYS A 26 11.05 -2.63 -23.00
CA CYS A 26 9.99 -1.67 -22.69
C CYS A 26 10.48 -0.52 -21.80
N ARG A 27 11.58 -0.72 -21.06
CA ARG A 27 12.30 0.34 -20.36
C ARG A 27 13.79 0.16 -20.57
N GLU A 28 14.42 1.20 -21.11
CA GLU A 28 15.87 1.27 -21.28
C GLU A 28 16.55 1.61 -19.95
N GLN A 29 17.77 1.12 -19.74
CA GLN A 29 18.55 1.50 -18.58
C GLN A 29 19.00 2.97 -18.65
N VAL A 30 18.89 3.70 -17.55
CA VAL A 30 19.27 5.12 -17.44
C VAL A 30 20.71 5.30 -16.94
N SER A 31 21.28 4.29 -16.28
CA SER A 31 22.66 4.32 -15.76
C SER A 31 23.34 2.95 -15.85
N SER A 32 24.62 2.89 -15.47
CA SER A 32 25.38 1.63 -15.36
C SER A 32 24.87 0.71 -14.23
N CYS A 33 24.09 1.26 -13.29
CA CYS A 33 23.50 0.56 -12.15
C CYS A 33 22.00 0.23 -12.35
N ASP A 34 21.46 0.57 -13.51
CA ASP A 34 20.07 0.35 -13.89
C ASP A 34 19.97 -0.84 -14.85
N LEU A 35 18.92 -1.65 -14.74
CA LEU A 35 18.74 -2.87 -15.53
C LEU A 35 17.61 -2.67 -16.53
N PRO A 36 17.76 -2.99 -17.83
CA PRO A 36 16.66 -2.87 -18.77
C PRO A 36 15.54 -3.91 -18.49
N GLU A 37 14.29 -3.51 -18.67
CA GLU A 37 13.13 -4.40 -18.58
C GLU A 37 12.57 -4.74 -19.94
N TYR A 38 12.06 -5.97 -20.01
CA TYR A 38 11.59 -6.56 -21.23
C TYR A 38 10.15 -7.02 -21.09
N CYS A 39 9.35 -6.81 -22.13
CA CYS A 39 8.02 -7.38 -22.24
C CYS A 39 8.08 -8.90 -22.10
N ASN A 40 7.13 -9.46 -21.35
CA ASN A 40 7.02 -10.89 -21.11
C ASN A 40 6.04 -11.59 -22.10
N GLY A 41 5.44 -10.84 -23.03
CA GLY A 41 4.49 -11.36 -24.02
C GLY A 41 3.10 -11.73 -23.49
N THR A 42 2.81 -11.43 -22.22
CA THR A 42 1.57 -11.83 -21.53
C THR A 42 0.90 -10.70 -20.76
N SER A 43 1.52 -9.52 -20.69
CA SER A 43 0.99 -8.33 -20.05
C SER A 43 1.16 -7.13 -20.94
N GLU A 44 0.22 -6.21 -20.87
CA GLU A 44 0.30 -4.92 -21.54
C GLU A 44 1.26 -3.93 -20.87
N TRP A 45 1.62 -4.18 -19.62
CA TRP A 45 2.52 -3.34 -18.84
C TRP A 45 3.95 -3.84 -18.89
N CYS A 46 4.90 -2.91 -18.86
CA CYS A 46 6.28 -3.26 -18.58
C CYS A 46 6.38 -3.84 -17.15
N PRO A 47 7.27 -4.83 -16.90
CA PRO A 47 7.57 -5.27 -15.54
C PRO A 47 8.01 -4.11 -14.63
N GLU A 48 7.96 -4.33 -13.31
CA GLU A 48 8.46 -3.35 -12.35
C GLU A 48 9.93 -3.00 -12.61
N ASP A 49 10.25 -1.72 -12.43
CA ASP A 49 11.58 -1.16 -12.57
C ASP A 49 12.52 -1.71 -11.48
N VAL A 50 13.52 -2.49 -11.91
CA VAL A 50 14.52 -3.13 -11.05
C VAL A 50 15.92 -2.61 -11.32
N TYR A 51 16.75 -2.60 -10.28
CA TYR A 51 18.08 -2.02 -10.30
C TYR A 51 19.12 -3.06 -9.89
N VAL A 52 20.39 -2.78 -10.19
CA VAL A 52 21.50 -3.55 -9.60
C VAL A 52 21.38 -3.46 -8.08
N GLN A 53 21.53 -4.59 -7.39
CA GLN A 53 21.38 -4.66 -5.95
C GLN A 53 22.33 -3.69 -5.24
N ASP A 54 21.81 -2.91 -4.29
CA ASP A 54 22.62 -1.99 -3.47
C ASP A 54 23.84 -2.72 -2.87
N GLY A 55 25.03 -2.15 -3.10
CA GLY A 55 26.31 -2.71 -2.67
C GLY A 55 26.99 -3.67 -3.65
N ALA A 56 26.30 -4.11 -4.72
CA ALA A 56 26.95 -4.76 -5.84
C ALA A 56 27.59 -3.71 -6.77
N PRO A 57 28.81 -3.95 -7.29
CA PRO A 57 29.43 -3.04 -8.24
C PRO A 57 28.69 -3.07 -9.58
N CYS A 58 28.53 -1.89 -10.18
CA CYS A 58 28.00 -1.69 -11.52
C CYS A 58 29.07 -1.98 -12.58
N SER A 59 28.71 -1.91 -13.88
CA SER A 59 29.58 -2.34 -15.00
C SER A 59 30.92 -1.58 -15.12
N ASP A 60 31.01 -0.40 -14.52
CA ASP A 60 32.17 0.50 -14.44
C ASP A 60 32.90 0.44 -13.09
N GLY A 61 32.51 -0.47 -12.19
CA GLY A 61 32.98 -0.51 -10.81
C GLY A 61 32.39 0.59 -9.93
N ALA A 62 31.41 1.35 -10.42
CA ALA A 62 30.67 2.31 -9.61
C ALA A 62 29.70 1.59 -8.67
N TYR A 63 29.19 2.35 -7.70
CA TYR A 63 28.12 1.95 -6.81
C TYR A 63 27.06 3.05 -6.85
N SER A 64 25.81 2.66 -6.95
CA SER A 64 24.67 3.57 -6.81
C SER A 64 23.72 3.03 -5.76
N VAL A 65 23.01 3.94 -5.13
CA VAL A 65 21.91 3.64 -4.21
C VAL A 65 20.64 4.09 -4.89
N ARG A 66 19.60 3.25 -4.87
CA ARG A 66 18.33 3.55 -5.52
C ARG A 66 17.71 4.85 -4.99
N ASP A 67 17.11 5.62 -5.88
CA ASP A 67 16.27 6.77 -5.53
C ASP A 67 15.14 6.33 -4.59
N GLY A 68 14.82 7.16 -3.60
CA GLY A 68 13.88 6.76 -2.54
C GLY A 68 14.55 6.34 -1.24
N THR A 69 15.79 5.87 -1.30
CA THR A 69 16.49 5.32 -0.13
C THR A 69 16.75 6.40 0.92
N PRO A 70 16.33 6.21 2.19
CA PRO A 70 16.66 7.13 3.27
C PRO A 70 18.17 7.17 3.50
N CYS A 71 18.76 8.36 3.47
CA CYS A 71 20.20 8.56 3.66
C CYS A 71 20.53 9.47 4.85
N GLY A 72 19.50 9.96 5.57
CA GLY A 72 19.61 10.68 6.82
C GLY A 72 18.26 11.25 7.28
N THR A 73 18.27 12.04 8.35
CA THR A 73 17.05 12.68 8.88
C THR A 73 16.50 13.68 7.87
N GLU A 74 15.25 13.50 7.43
CA GLU A 74 14.61 14.31 6.38
C GLU A 74 15.42 14.34 5.07
N MET A 75 16.17 13.27 4.76
CA MET A 75 16.96 13.15 3.54
C MET A 75 16.75 11.81 2.84
N MET A 76 16.81 11.83 1.51
CA MET A 76 16.71 10.65 0.67
C MET A 76 17.62 10.78 -0.56
N CYS A 77 18.02 9.64 -1.12
CA CYS A 77 18.77 9.58 -2.38
C CYS A 77 17.87 10.00 -3.54
N ILE A 78 18.34 10.97 -4.35
CA ILE A 78 17.70 11.44 -5.57
C ILE A 78 18.78 11.72 -6.62
N ASN A 79 18.76 10.99 -7.73
CA ASN A 79 19.78 11.02 -8.79
C ASN A 79 21.21 10.86 -8.24
N GLY A 80 21.40 9.90 -7.33
CA GLY A 80 22.72 9.59 -6.74
C GLY A 80 23.23 10.59 -5.69
N GLU A 81 22.45 11.62 -5.34
CA GLU A 81 22.80 12.56 -4.27
C GLU A 81 21.86 12.41 -3.07
N CYS A 82 22.42 12.44 -1.85
CA CYS A 82 21.62 12.49 -0.63
C CYS A 82 21.07 13.91 -0.44
N LYS A 83 19.80 14.08 -0.74
CA LYS A 83 19.11 15.37 -0.82
C LYS A 83 18.05 15.49 0.26
N ASN A 84 17.81 16.72 0.72
CA ASN A 84 16.72 16.98 1.66
C ASN A 84 15.36 16.73 0.97
N VAL A 85 14.46 16.01 1.64
CA VAL A 85 13.14 15.65 1.12
C VAL A 85 12.30 16.88 0.76
N SER A 86 12.58 18.04 1.37
CA SER A 86 11.92 19.31 1.05
C SER A 86 12.09 19.72 -0.42
N LEU A 87 13.14 19.24 -1.11
CA LEU A 87 13.35 19.48 -2.54
C LEU A 87 12.28 18.86 -3.42
N LEU A 88 11.62 17.78 -2.96
CA LEU A 88 10.53 17.16 -3.70
C LEU A 88 9.29 18.05 -3.81
N LYS A 89 9.25 19.17 -3.07
CA LYS A 89 8.14 20.14 -3.05
C LYS A 89 6.80 19.41 -2.94
N TYR A 90 6.71 18.45 -2.01
CA TYR A 90 5.51 17.68 -1.78
C TYR A 90 4.36 18.65 -1.46
N ASP A 91 3.49 18.84 -2.45
CA ASP A 91 2.45 19.88 -2.46
C ASP A 91 1.11 19.34 -1.94
N CYS A 92 1.12 18.09 -1.48
CA CYS A 92 -0.03 17.46 -0.88
C CYS A 92 -0.05 17.69 0.64
N ASN A 93 -0.43 18.91 1.04
CA ASN A 93 -0.62 19.28 2.44
C ASN A 93 -1.49 18.21 3.15
N VAL A 94 -1.11 17.78 4.35
CA VAL A 94 -1.84 16.76 5.16
C VAL A 94 -3.33 17.08 5.32
N THR A 95 -3.69 18.37 5.21
CA THR A 95 -5.07 18.85 5.21
C THR A 95 -5.87 18.48 3.96
N LYS A 96 -5.23 18.22 2.81
CA LYS A 96 -5.92 17.86 1.56
C LYS A 96 -6.73 16.57 1.70
N CYS A 97 -6.18 15.60 2.43
CA CYS A 97 -6.87 14.34 2.76
C CYS A 97 -7.52 14.39 4.15
N HIS A 98 -7.78 15.60 4.67
CA HIS A 98 -8.39 15.86 5.98
C HIS A 98 -7.79 15.08 7.15
N ASN A 99 -6.47 14.79 7.11
CA ASN A 99 -5.76 13.94 8.08
C ASN A 99 -6.36 12.52 8.24
N ARG A 100 -7.01 12.01 7.19
CA ARG A 100 -7.74 10.73 7.15
C ARG A 100 -7.35 9.89 5.93
N GLY A 101 -6.16 10.12 5.40
CA GLY A 101 -5.64 9.46 4.22
C GLY A 101 -4.26 9.96 3.82
N ILE A 102 -3.66 9.28 2.85
CA ILE A 102 -2.33 9.57 2.32
C ILE A 102 -2.46 9.91 0.84
N CYS A 103 -1.69 10.89 0.38
CA CYS A 103 -1.70 11.31 -1.01
C CYS A 103 -0.77 10.44 -1.86
N ASN A 104 -1.21 10.06 -3.05
CA ASN A 104 -0.37 9.37 -4.02
C ASN A 104 0.30 10.36 -5.00
N THR A 105 1.05 9.82 -5.96
CA THR A 105 1.77 10.59 -6.99
C THR A 105 0.85 11.35 -7.94
N TYR A 106 -0.40 10.90 -8.14
CA TYR A 106 -1.45 11.62 -8.88
C TYR A 106 -2.08 12.76 -8.07
N LYS A 107 -1.61 12.98 -6.83
CA LYS A 107 -2.18 13.92 -5.86
C LYS A 107 -3.61 13.57 -5.44
N HIS A 108 -4.00 12.30 -5.56
CA HIS A 108 -5.27 11.77 -5.09
C HIS A 108 -5.11 11.20 -3.69
N CYS A 109 -6.14 11.33 -2.86
CA CYS A 109 -6.11 10.74 -1.53
C CYS A 109 -6.45 9.24 -1.59
N HIS A 110 -5.69 8.47 -0.85
CA HIS A 110 -6.00 7.11 -0.43
C HIS A 110 -6.51 7.19 1.02
N CYS A 111 -7.81 7.14 1.18
CA CYS A 111 -8.51 7.33 2.45
C CYS A 111 -8.44 6.09 3.34
N ASP A 112 -8.32 6.34 4.63
CA ASP A 112 -8.41 5.32 5.67
C ASP A 112 -9.80 4.67 5.67
N TYR A 113 -9.86 3.44 6.19
CA TYR A 113 -11.13 2.74 6.36
C TYR A 113 -12.12 3.58 7.19
N GLY A 114 -13.33 3.81 6.64
CA GLY A 114 -14.33 4.68 7.24
C GLY A 114 -14.48 6.03 6.52
N TRP A 115 -13.62 6.37 5.56
CA TRP A 115 -13.64 7.64 4.82
C TRP A 115 -13.69 7.41 3.30
N ALA A 116 -14.39 8.28 2.58
CA ALA A 116 -14.56 8.19 1.14
C ALA A 116 -13.60 9.15 0.40
N PRO A 117 -12.96 8.72 -0.69
CA PRO A 117 -12.30 9.64 -1.62
C PRO A 117 -13.32 10.61 -2.25
N PRO A 118 -12.90 11.79 -2.77
CA PRO A 118 -11.54 12.14 -3.17
C PRO A 118 -10.67 12.82 -2.11
N ASP A 119 -11.26 13.34 -1.03
CA ASP A 119 -10.60 14.18 -0.03
C ASP A 119 -10.70 13.63 1.39
N CYS A 120 -11.33 12.46 1.59
CA CYS A 120 -11.53 11.82 2.89
C CYS A 120 -12.38 12.66 3.86
N LEU A 121 -13.27 13.51 3.35
CA LEU A 121 -14.18 14.32 4.16
C LEU A 121 -15.41 13.53 4.62
N ASN A 122 -15.96 12.70 3.73
CA ASN A 122 -17.21 11.97 3.97
C ASN A 122 -16.94 10.55 4.45
N GLN A 123 -17.90 9.94 5.16
CA GLN A 123 -17.79 8.54 5.56
C GLN A 123 -17.87 7.60 4.35
N GLY A 124 -17.10 6.52 4.37
CA GLY A 124 -17.05 5.55 3.27
C GLY A 124 -16.24 4.30 3.59
N ASN A 125 -15.98 3.48 2.58
CA ASN A 125 -15.26 2.22 2.75
C ASN A 125 -13.73 2.37 2.80
N GLY A 126 -13.17 3.57 2.55
CA GLY A 126 -11.73 3.79 2.35
C GLY A 126 -11.33 3.78 0.88
N GLY A 127 -10.03 3.74 0.64
CA GLY A 127 -9.45 3.57 -0.69
C GLY A 127 -9.26 4.89 -1.44
N SER A 128 -9.09 4.82 -2.75
CA SER A 128 -8.81 5.99 -3.59
C SER A 128 -9.71 6.01 -4.82
N ILE A 129 -9.78 7.15 -5.50
CA ILE A 129 -10.41 7.22 -6.82
C ILE A 129 -9.67 6.37 -7.86
N ASP A 130 -8.38 6.05 -7.62
CA ASP A 130 -7.56 5.25 -8.54
C ASP A 130 -7.70 3.74 -8.34
N SER A 131 -7.69 3.29 -7.08
CA SER A 131 -7.69 1.86 -6.73
C SER A 131 -9.07 1.31 -6.37
N GLY A 132 -10.09 2.17 -6.25
CA GLY A 132 -11.40 1.81 -5.73
C GLY A 132 -11.38 1.51 -4.21
N PRO A 133 -12.48 0.98 -3.67
CA PRO A 133 -12.63 0.72 -2.24
C PRO A 133 -11.84 -0.53 -1.80
N PRO A 134 -11.34 -0.57 -0.56
CA PRO A 134 -10.67 -1.75 -0.01
C PRO A 134 -11.69 -2.87 0.27
N PRO A 135 -11.22 -4.13 0.40
CA PRO A 135 -12.07 -5.24 0.84
C PRO A 135 -12.77 -4.93 2.16
N PRO A 136 -13.99 -5.46 2.39
CA PRO A 136 -14.69 -5.25 3.65
C PRO A 136 -13.85 -5.75 4.82
N ARG A 137 -13.68 -4.93 5.86
CA ARG A 137 -12.94 -5.35 7.06
C ARG A 137 -13.67 -6.53 7.68
N ASN A 138 -13.00 -7.67 7.74
CA ASN A 138 -13.48 -8.80 8.51
C ASN A 138 -13.31 -8.48 10.00
N THR A 139 -14.29 -7.78 10.58
CA THR A 139 -14.39 -7.67 12.03
C THR A 139 -14.73 -9.06 12.54
N SER A 140 -13.72 -9.79 13.02
CA SER A 140 -13.97 -10.93 13.89
C SER A 140 -14.77 -10.39 15.07
N LYS A 141 -16.08 -10.51 15.00
CA LYS A 141 -16.95 -10.21 16.13
C LYS A 141 -16.60 -11.27 17.17
N HIS A 142 -15.70 -10.93 18.08
CA HIS A 142 -15.59 -11.67 19.33
C HIS A 142 -16.94 -11.53 20.04
N SER A 143 -17.83 -12.49 19.78
CA SER A 143 -19.10 -12.60 20.48
C SER A 143 -18.79 -13.05 21.90
N VAL A 144 -18.60 -12.09 22.80
CA VAL A 144 -18.46 -12.35 24.23
C VAL A 144 -19.78 -12.92 24.73
N ASN A 145 -19.76 -14.15 25.25
CA ASN A 145 -20.96 -14.81 25.75
C ASN A 145 -21.39 -14.21 27.11
N MET A 146 -22.16 -13.13 27.05
CA MET A 146 -22.60 -12.36 28.22
C MET A 146 -23.41 -13.22 29.21
N THR A 147 -24.18 -14.22 28.74
CA THR A 147 -25.02 -15.05 29.62
C THR A 147 -24.19 -15.99 30.50
N GLY A 148 -23.08 -16.53 29.97
CA GLY A 148 -22.16 -17.37 30.73
C GLY A 148 -21.44 -16.61 31.85
N ILE A 149 -21.07 -15.35 31.58
CA ILE A 149 -20.41 -14.47 32.57
C ILE A 149 -21.38 -14.11 33.70
N ILE A 150 -22.62 -13.74 33.36
CA ILE A 150 -23.65 -13.41 34.36
C ILE A 150 -23.97 -14.62 35.24
N ALA A 151 -24.12 -15.81 34.65
CA ALA A 151 -24.38 -17.03 35.41
C ALA A 151 -23.26 -17.33 36.41
N ALA A 152 -21.99 -17.23 35.99
CA ALA A 152 -20.84 -17.44 36.87
C ALA A 152 -20.82 -16.46 38.05
N ILE A 153 -21.14 -15.18 37.82
CA ILE A 153 -21.24 -14.17 38.89
C ILE A 153 -22.37 -14.52 39.87
N VAL A 154 -23.55 -14.92 39.38
CA VAL A 154 -24.67 -15.32 40.25
C VAL A 154 -24.33 -16.54 41.11
N PHE A 155 -23.62 -17.53 40.55
CA PHE A 155 -23.13 -18.70 41.30
C PHE A 155 -22.11 -18.31 42.39
N LEU A 156 -21.17 -17.41 42.08
CA LEU A 156 -20.20 -16.93 43.06
C LEU A 156 -20.87 -16.14 44.18
N VAL A 157 -21.79 -15.24 43.84
CA VAL A 157 -22.51 -14.43 44.82
C VAL A 157 -23.38 -15.32 45.74
N SER A 158 -24.12 -16.26 45.16
CA SER A 158 -24.96 -17.20 45.95
C SER A 158 -24.14 -18.11 46.87
N THR A 159 -22.97 -18.60 46.42
CA THR A 159 -22.07 -19.39 47.27
C THR A 159 -21.46 -18.54 48.41
N ILE A 160 -21.10 -17.28 48.15
CA ILE A 160 -20.65 -16.35 49.19
C ILE A 160 -21.76 -16.11 50.22
N PHE A 161 -22.99 -15.80 49.76
CA PHE A 161 -24.14 -15.63 50.67
C PHE A 161 -24.45 -16.88 51.48
N ALA A 162 -24.35 -18.07 50.88
CA ALA A 162 -24.53 -19.33 51.59
C ALA A 162 -23.45 -19.53 52.67
N ARG A 163 -22.18 -19.25 52.36
CA ARG A 163 -21.09 -19.33 53.35
C ARG A 163 -21.21 -18.29 54.47
N LEU A 164 -21.66 -17.08 54.15
CA LEU A 164 -21.93 -16.05 55.16
C LEU A 164 -23.08 -16.47 56.09
N ARG A 165 -24.16 -17.07 55.56
CA ARG A 165 -25.26 -17.58 56.40
C ARG A 165 -24.83 -18.69 57.37
N VAL A 166 -23.91 -19.56 56.96
CA VAL A 166 -23.37 -20.63 57.83
C VAL A 166 -22.49 -20.08 58.95
N TRP A 167 -21.90 -18.90 58.78
CA TRP A 167 -21.03 -18.26 59.79
C TRP A 167 -21.79 -17.46 60.86
N PHE A 168 -23.07 -17.16 60.63
CA PHE A 168 -23.91 -16.36 61.53
C PHE A 168 -25.03 -17.18 62.22
N VAL A 169 -24.96 -18.52 62.17
CA VAL A 169 -25.80 -19.47 62.92
C VAL A 169 -24.95 -20.25 63.90
#